data_AF-A0A8T0FT44-F1
#
_entry.id   AF-A0A8T0FT44-F1
#
_cell.length_a   1.000
_cell.length_b   1.000
_cell.length_c   1.000
_cell.angle_alpha   90.00
_cell.angle_beta   90.00
_cell.angle_gamma   90.00
#
_symmetry.space_group_name_H-M   'P 1'
#
loop_
_entity.id
_entity.type
_entity.pdbx_description
1 polymer ?
#
loop_
_entity_poly.entity_id
_entity_poly.type
_entity_poly.pdbx_seq_one_letter_code
_entity_poly.pdbx_strand_id
1 'polypeptide(L)'
;MGFTKLELRFCSHEVALSCTYFGSFGGHTYSSLVRRILQTVMTNELNLQYNWKGTGGIKLAFQNIIQMISASVRKHKKFENVSQHEVEVTIKKWLVHAKDRDGGRAHRARSNKQHSTAHK
;
A
#
# COMPACT_ATOMS: atom_id res chain seq x y z
N MET A 1 27.41 -0.20 -0.07
CA MET A 1 26.68 0.34 1.11
C MET A 1 25.23 0.55 0.64
N GLY A 2 24.22 -0.26 0.95
CA GLY A 2 23.96 -1.05 2.15
C GLY A 2 22.62 -0.62 2.76
N PHE A 3 21.54 -0.51 1.96
CA PHE A 3 20.18 -0.32 2.48
C PHE A 3 19.36 -1.55 2.17
N THR A 4 19.42 -2.43 3.16
CA THR A 4 18.81 -3.73 3.25
C THR A 4 17.30 -3.64 3.32
N LYS A 5 16.64 -4.60 2.68
CA LYS A 5 15.32 -5.18 3.02
C LYS A 5 14.67 -4.49 4.23
N LEU A 6 13.49 -3.91 4.04
CA LEU A 6 12.62 -3.43 5.12
C LEU A 6 12.11 -4.63 5.95
N GLU A 7 13.00 -5.28 6.69
CA GLU A 7 12.64 -6.17 7.79
C GLU A 7 12.18 -5.29 8.94
N LEU A 8 10.95 -4.78 8.85
CA LEU A 8 10.25 -4.30 10.03
C LEU A 8 10.00 -5.51 10.93
N ARG A 9 10.98 -5.83 11.78
CA ARG A 9 10.79 -6.71 12.93
C ARG A 9 10.14 -5.87 14.02
N PHE A 10 8.84 -5.66 13.91
CA PHE A 10 8.09 -5.09 15.01
C PHE A 10 8.08 -6.11 16.16
N CYS A 11 8.54 -5.70 17.34
CA CYS A 11 8.30 -6.45 18.57
C CYS A 11 6.79 -6.56 18.80
N SER A 12 6.30 -7.60 19.48
CA SER A 12 4.87 -7.84 19.71
C SER A 12 4.14 -6.62 20.31
N HIS A 13 4.83 -5.84 21.15
CA HIS A 13 4.29 -4.60 21.74
C HIS A 13 4.10 -3.48 20.69
N GLU A 14 5.09 -3.26 19.83
CA GLU A 14 5.05 -2.28 18.74
C GLU A 14 3.94 -2.59 17.72
N VAL A 15 3.69 -3.89 17.45
CA VAL A 15 2.59 -4.33 16.61
C VAL A 15 1.25 -3.96 17.24
N ALA A 16 1.07 -4.19 18.54
CA ALA A 16 -0.20 -3.93 19.23
C ALA A 16 -0.53 -2.42 19.27
N LEU A 17 0.46 -1.58 19.53
CA LEU A 17 0.32 -0.11 19.48
C LEU A 17 -0.02 0.36 18.07
N SER A 18 0.69 -0.14 17.06
CA SER A 18 0.41 0.16 15.65
C SER A 18 -1.02 -0.25 15.25
N CYS A 19 -1.47 -1.43 15.67
CA CYS A 19 -2.83 -1.90 15.39
C CYS A 19 -3.90 -1.02 16.02
N THR A 20 -3.65 -0.52 17.23
CA THR A 20 -4.58 0.37 17.94
C THR A 20 -4.64 1.74 17.28
N TYR A 21 -3.47 2.30 16.94
CA TYR A 21 -3.38 3.56 16.22
C TYR A 21 -4.08 3.50 14.87
N PHE A 22 -3.76 2.51 14.03
CA PHE A 22 -4.38 2.35 12.72
C PHE A 22 -5.85 1.94 12.79
N GLY A 23 -6.26 1.19 13.82
CA GLY A 23 -7.66 0.86 14.08
C GLY A 23 -8.52 2.06 14.51
N SER A 24 -7.92 3.22 14.79
CA SER A 24 -8.65 4.47 15.01
C SER A 24 -9.01 5.20 13.72
N PHE A 25 -8.45 4.78 12.57
CA PHE A 25 -8.67 5.48 11.31
C PHE A 25 -10.09 5.24 10.80
N GLY A 26 -10.76 6.31 10.36
CA GLY A 26 -12.08 6.20 9.74
C GLY A 26 -12.00 5.62 8.32
N GLY A 27 -13.11 5.06 7.83
CA GLY A 27 -13.25 4.59 6.46
C GLY A 27 -14.63 4.02 6.20
N HIS A 28 -15.20 4.30 5.03
CA HIS A 28 -16.53 3.79 4.67
C HIS A 28 -16.46 2.30 4.28
N THR A 29 -15.33 1.89 3.73
CA THR A 29 -15.01 0.52 3.32
C THR A 29 -13.67 0.08 3.89
N TYR A 30 -13.47 -1.23 4.08
CA TYR A 30 -12.18 -1.76 4.53
C TYR A 30 -11.04 -1.37 3.57
N SER A 31 -11.30 -1.31 2.26
CA SER A 31 -10.29 -0.92 1.29
C SER A 31 -9.87 0.54 1.44
N SER A 32 -10.82 1.44 1.79
CA SER A 32 -10.49 2.84 2.08
C SER A 32 -9.63 2.98 3.34
N LEU A 33 -9.92 2.17 4.36
CA LEU A 33 -9.14 2.11 5.60
C LEU A 33 -7.71 1.60 5.34
N VAL A 34 -7.57 0.47 4.62
CA VAL A 34 -6.25 -0.07 4.22
C VAL A 34 -5.43 0.97 3.48
N ARG A 35 -6.03 1.71 2.53
CA ARG A 35 -5.33 2.77 1.79
C ARG A 35 -4.87 3.91 2.68
N ARG A 36 -5.68 4.33 3.65
CA ARG A 36 -5.30 5.36 4.63
C ARG A 36 -4.11 4.92 5.47
N ILE A 37 -4.13 3.68 5.97
CA ILE A 37 -3.00 3.11 6.70
C ILE A 37 -1.75 3.14 5.82
N LEU A 38 -1.85 2.65 4.57
CA LEU A 38 -0.73 2.65 3.62
C LEU A 38 -0.20 4.05 3.28
N GLN A 39 -1.05 5.07 3.25
CA GLN A 39 -0.64 6.47 3.07
C GLN A 39 0.12 7.01 4.28
N THR A 40 -0.21 6.54 5.49
CA THR A 40 0.51 6.93 6.71
C THR A 40 1.87 6.26 6.83
N VAL A 41 1.98 4.97 6.45
CA VAL A 41 3.27 4.25 6.55
C VAL A 41 4.21 4.45 5.37
N MET A 42 3.74 4.92 4.22
CA MET A 42 4.58 5.09 3.02
C MET A 42 4.30 6.39 2.28
N THR A 43 5.37 7.15 2.03
CA THR A 43 5.36 8.19 0.99
C THR A 43 5.21 7.57 -0.39
N ASN A 44 4.77 8.36 -1.38
CA ASN A 44 4.68 7.87 -2.75
C ASN A 44 6.07 7.52 -3.32
N GLU A 45 7.10 8.30 -2.98
CA GLU A 45 8.50 8.04 -3.33
C GLU A 45 8.96 6.67 -2.82
N LEU A 46 8.70 6.37 -1.54
CA LEU A 46 9.00 5.06 -0.99
C LEU A 46 8.21 3.98 -1.73
N ASN A 47 6.93 4.20 -1.99
CA ASN A 47 6.08 3.23 -2.68
C ASN A 47 6.61 2.84 -4.08
N LEU A 48 7.21 3.78 -4.80
CA LEU A 48 7.81 3.52 -6.12
C LEU A 48 8.96 2.51 -6.05
N GLN A 49 9.63 2.41 -4.91
CA GLN A 49 10.74 1.49 -4.65
C GLN A 49 10.29 0.10 -4.20
N TYR A 50 8.99 -0.13 -3.95
CA TYR A 50 8.49 -1.41 -3.43
C TYR A 50 7.54 -2.09 -4.42
N ASN A 51 7.48 -3.42 -4.34
CA ASN A 51 6.39 -4.20 -4.88
C ASN A 51 6.06 -5.38 -3.94
N TRP A 52 5.04 -6.16 -4.28
CA TRP A 52 4.58 -7.23 -3.40
C TRP A 52 5.66 -8.30 -3.10
N LYS A 53 6.45 -8.71 -4.09
CA LYS A 53 7.42 -9.82 -3.95
C LYS A 53 8.89 -9.38 -3.91
N GLY A 54 9.19 -8.11 -4.15
CA GLY A 54 10.54 -7.65 -4.47
C GLY A 54 11.07 -8.19 -5.81
N THR A 55 10.19 -8.56 -6.74
CA THR A 55 10.58 -9.20 -8.01
C THR A 55 11.20 -8.22 -8.99
N GLY A 56 12.16 -8.68 -9.79
CA GLY A 56 12.80 -7.91 -10.85
C GLY A 56 14.09 -7.18 -10.44
N GLY A 57 14.64 -7.45 -9.25
CA GLY A 57 15.95 -6.96 -8.80
C GLY A 57 16.02 -5.46 -8.46
N ILE A 58 15.00 -4.69 -8.79
CA ILE A 58 14.98 -3.22 -8.68
C ILE A 58 14.17 -2.74 -7.46
N LYS A 59 13.20 -3.53 -7.00
CA LYS A 59 12.24 -3.11 -5.96
C LYS A 59 12.28 -4.00 -4.72
N LEU A 60 12.05 -3.42 -3.55
CA LEU A 60 12.00 -4.11 -2.26
C LEU A 60 10.66 -4.81 -2.04
N ALA A 61 10.66 -5.89 -1.24
CA ALA A 61 9.45 -6.66 -0.92
C ALA A 61 8.62 -6.00 0.21
N PHE A 62 7.30 -6.08 0.10
CA PHE A 62 6.35 -5.45 1.04
C PHE A 62 5.36 -6.47 1.65
N GLN A 63 5.88 -7.52 2.31
CA GLN A 63 5.04 -8.62 2.82
C GLN A 63 4.78 -8.57 4.33
N ASN A 64 5.70 -7.98 5.10
CA ASN A 64 5.70 -8.11 6.56
C ASN A 64 4.64 -7.24 7.27
N ILE A 65 3.95 -6.36 6.56
CA ILE A 65 2.97 -5.44 7.17
C ILE A 65 1.53 -6.01 7.17
N ILE A 66 1.27 -7.08 6.40
CA ILE A 66 -0.09 -7.55 6.15
C ILE A 66 -0.82 -7.96 7.43
N GLN A 67 -0.13 -8.61 8.37
CA GLN A 67 -0.72 -9.06 9.62
C GLN A 67 -1.15 -7.88 10.49
N MET A 68 -0.30 -6.86 10.60
CA MET A 68 -0.59 -5.64 11.34
C MET A 68 -1.75 -4.86 10.70
N ILE A 69 -1.76 -4.69 9.38
CA ILE A 69 -2.89 -4.03 8.67
C ILE A 69 -4.19 -4.82 8.86
N SER A 70 -4.14 -6.16 8.74
CA SER A 70 -5.32 -7.00 8.93
C SER A 70 -5.87 -6.90 10.34
N ALA A 71 -5.00 -6.96 11.36
CA ALA A 71 -5.39 -6.79 12.75
C ALA A 71 -5.97 -5.39 13.03
N SER A 72 -5.41 -4.35 12.40
CA SER A 72 -5.92 -2.97 12.48
C SER A 72 -7.33 -2.86 11.90
N VAL A 73 -7.55 -3.41 10.69
CA VAL A 73 -8.86 -3.38 10.01
C VAL A 73 -9.93 -4.07 10.85
N ARG A 74 -9.60 -5.21 11.44
CA ARG A 74 -10.54 -6.01 12.26
C ARG A 74 -10.88 -5.38 13.61
N LYS A 75 -10.23 -4.30 14.03
CA LYS A 75 -10.66 -3.51 15.20
C LYS A 75 -12.01 -2.82 14.97
N HIS A 76 -12.39 -2.59 13.71
CA HIS A 76 -13.71 -2.06 13.39
C HIS A 76 -14.72 -3.20 13.33
N LYS A 77 -15.77 -3.13 14.15
CA LYS A 77 -16.88 -4.12 14.13
C LYS A 77 -17.42 -4.39 12.72
N LYS A 78 -17.53 -3.34 11.89
CA LYS A 78 -17.99 -3.45 10.49
C LYS A 78 -17.09 -4.35 9.60
N PHE A 79 -15.81 -4.49 9.95
CA PHE A 79 -14.80 -5.16 9.13
C PHE A 79 -14.12 -6.33 9.87
N GLU A 80 -14.71 -6.80 10.96
CA GLU A 80 -14.13 -7.86 11.82
C GLU A 80 -13.89 -9.18 11.06
N ASN A 81 -14.72 -9.46 10.06
CA ASN A 81 -14.67 -10.69 9.25
C ASN A 81 -13.86 -10.55 7.94
N VAL A 82 -13.25 -9.39 7.68
CA VAL A 82 -12.44 -9.21 6.47
C VAL A 82 -11.24 -10.16 6.51
N SER A 83 -11.10 -10.97 5.48
CA SER A 83 -10.02 -11.94 5.36
C SER A 83 -8.67 -11.27 5.12
N GLN A 84 -7.59 -11.94 5.52
CA GLN A 84 -6.23 -11.48 5.21
C GLN A 84 -6.02 -11.38 3.69
N HIS A 85 -6.65 -12.27 2.91
CA HIS A 85 -6.57 -12.25 1.44
C HIS A 85 -7.18 -10.98 0.83
N GLU A 86 -8.32 -10.50 1.33
CA GLU A 86 -8.93 -9.25 0.86
C GLU A 86 -8.05 -8.03 1.13
N VAL A 87 -7.39 -8.02 2.30
CA VAL A 87 -6.39 -7.00 2.66
C VAL A 87 -5.20 -7.09 1.71
N GLU A 88 -4.67 -8.29 1.47
CA GLU A 88 -3.57 -8.54 0.53
C GLU A 88 -3.86 -7.99 -0.87
N VAL A 89 -5.02 -8.33 -1.43
CA VAL A 89 -5.45 -7.88 -2.76
C VAL A 89 -5.51 -6.35 -2.81
N THR A 90 -5.98 -5.72 -1.74
CA THR A 90 -6.03 -4.26 -1.64
C THR A 90 -4.63 -3.64 -1.61
N ILE A 91 -3.71 -4.20 -0.83
CA ILE A 91 -2.31 -3.74 -0.75
C ILE A 91 -1.63 -3.90 -2.12
N LYS A 92 -1.78 -5.05 -2.78
CA LYS A 92 -1.23 -5.29 -4.12
C LYS A 92 -1.71 -4.25 -5.13
N LYS A 93 -3.02 -4.00 -5.18
CA LYS A 93 -3.61 -2.97 -6.05
C LYS A 93 -3.03 -1.59 -5.73
N TRP A 94 -2.88 -1.26 -4.45
CA TRP A 94 -2.26 0.00 -4.03
C TRP A 94 -0.85 0.16 -4.58
N LEU A 95 0.02 -0.84 -4.39
CA LEU A 95 1.42 -0.82 -4.86
C LEU A 95 1.54 -0.70 -6.38
N VAL A 96 0.72 -1.43 -7.14
CA VAL A 96 0.74 -1.38 -8.62
C VAL A 96 0.44 0.02 -9.15
N HIS A 97 -0.44 0.75 -8.47
CA HIS A 97 -0.84 2.11 -8.87
C HIS A 97 0.05 3.21 -8.30
N ALA A 98 1.22 2.91 -7.72
CA ALA A 98 2.16 3.93 -7.23
C ALA A 98 2.53 4.97 -8.29
N LYS A 99 2.86 4.50 -9.50
CA LYS A 99 3.20 5.35 -10.65
C LYS A 99 2.06 6.26 -11.13
N ASP A 100 0.83 6.00 -10.70
CA ASP A 100 -0.36 6.76 -11.12
C ASP A 100 -0.73 7.86 -10.12
N ARG A 101 -0.15 7.81 -8.91
CA ARG A 101 -0.33 8.83 -7.87
C ARG A 101 0.50 10.08 -8.20
N ASP A 102 0.28 11.17 -7.47
CA ASP A 102 0.96 12.45 -7.63
C ASP A 102 0.97 13.00 -9.07
N GLY A 103 -0.17 12.88 -9.76
CA GLY A 103 -0.32 13.38 -11.13
C GLY A 103 0.20 12.45 -12.22
N GLY A 104 0.80 11.30 -11.89
CA GLY A 104 1.28 10.32 -12.87
C GLY A 104 0.19 9.83 -13.83
N ARG A 105 -1.04 9.63 -13.34
CA ARG A 105 -2.20 9.30 -14.19
C ARG A 105 -2.49 10.38 -15.23
N ALA A 106 -2.46 11.65 -14.82
CA ALA A 106 -2.74 12.78 -15.71
C ALA A 106 -1.63 12.94 -16.75
N HIS A 107 -0.36 12.73 -16.37
CA HIS A 107 0.76 12.74 -17.29
C HIS A 107 0.62 11.65 -18.37
N ARG A 108 0.35 10.40 -17.98
CA ARG A 108 0.13 9.30 -18.95
C ARG A 108 -1.04 9.57 -19.90
N ALA A 109 -2.13 10.14 -19.39
CA ALA A 109 -3.29 10.48 -20.21
C ALA A 109 -2.95 11.56 -21.26
N ARG A 110 -2.11 12.55 -20.91
CA ARG A 110 -1.63 13.59 -21.84
C ARG A 110 -0.68 13.03 -22.90
N SER A 111 0.29 12.19 -22.51
CA SER A 111 1.23 11.55 -23.44
C SER A 111 0.52 10.65 -24.46
N ASN A 112 -0.47 9.86 -24.04
CA ASN A 112 -1.25 9.05 -24.96
C ASN A 112 -2.05 9.90 -25.96
N LYS A 113 -2.62 11.03 -25.52
CA LYS A 113 -3.35 11.95 -26.39
C LYS A 113 -2.46 12.53 -27.49
N GLN A 114 -1.24 12.94 -27.14
CA GLN A 114 -0.26 13.48 -28.09
C GLN A 114 0.21 12.43 -29.10
N HIS A 115 0.40 11.19 -28.67
CA HIS A 115 0.83 10.10 -29.57
C HIS A 115 -0.27 9.70 -30.57
N SER A 116 -1.55 9.72 -30.16
CA SER A 116 -2.69 9.45 -31.06
C SER A 116 -2.96 10.57 -32.08
N THR A 117 -2.57 11.81 -31.78
CA THR A 117 -2.69 12.94 -32.73
C THR A 117 -1.55 13.02 -33.74
N ALA A 118 -0.42 12.35 -33.50
CA ALA A 118 0.75 12.36 -34.40
C ALA A 118 0.66 11.32 -35.54
N HIS A 119 -0.36 10.46 -35.54
CA HIS A 119 -0.58 9.39 -36.52
C HIS A 119 -1.84 9.63 -37.39
N LYS A 120 -2.36 10.86 -37.42
CA LYS A 120 -3.37 11.34 -38.37
C LYS A 120 -2.75 12.39 -39.26
#